data_AF-A0A1C5Y306-F1
#
_entry.id   AF-A0A1C5Y306-F1
#
_cell.length_a   1.000
_cell.length_b   1.000
_cell.length_c   1.000
_cell.angle_alpha   90.00
_cell.angle_beta   90.00
_cell.angle_gamma   90.00
#
_symmetry.space_group_name_H-M   'P 1'
#
loop_
_entity.id
_entity.type
_entity.pdbx_description
1 polymer ?
#
loop_
_entity_poly.entity_id
_entity_poly.type
_entity_poly.pdbx_seq_one_letter_code
_entity_poly.pdbx_strand_id
1 'polypeptide(L)'
;MNRKQDNNDKKIPPWENPIFLIIMTIIGGFMNAYTYITRNEILANMHTANMSKLGINIALGNWKNALNFFIPIIACVLGAAFSEYVAYLIKKVSIKEIGEK
;
A
#
# COMPACT_ATOMS: atom_id res chain seq x y z
N MET A 1 8.80 -25.95 -43.31
CA MET A 1 8.18 -24.95 -42.41
C MET A 1 9.17 -24.59 -41.33
N ASN A 2 9.93 -23.51 -41.52
CA ASN A 2 11.13 -23.19 -40.74
C ASN A 2 10.74 -22.30 -39.54
N ARG A 3 10.72 -22.88 -38.33
CA ARG A 3 10.48 -22.13 -37.08
C ARG A 3 11.72 -21.28 -36.82
N LYS A 4 11.68 -20.01 -37.21
CA LYS A 4 12.67 -19.03 -36.74
C LYS A 4 12.56 -18.97 -35.22
N GLN A 5 13.61 -19.40 -34.52
CA GLN A 5 13.81 -19.06 -33.12
C GLN A 5 13.97 -17.55 -33.06
N ASP A 6 12.88 -16.87 -32.69
CA ASP A 6 12.89 -15.47 -32.31
C ASP A 6 13.62 -15.34 -30.97
N ASN A 7 14.94 -15.20 -31.05
CA ASN A 7 15.78 -14.76 -29.93
C ASN A 7 15.54 -13.25 -29.69
N ASN A 8 14.29 -12.88 -29.42
CA ASN A 8 13.97 -11.61 -28.84
C ASN A 8 14.37 -11.69 -27.37
N ASP A 9 15.49 -11.05 -27.02
CA ASP A 9 15.82 -10.69 -25.64
C ASP A 9 14.67 -9.85 -25.09
N LYS A 10 13.63 -10.50 -24.57
CA LYS A 10 12.52 -9.84 -23.89
C LYS A 10 13.11 -9.16 -22.67
N LYS A 11 13.39 -7.86 -22.79
CA LYS A 11 13.80 -7.01 -21.66
C LYS A 11 12.64 -6.99 -20.66
N ILE A 12 12.75 -7.85 -19.65
CA ILE A 12 11.83 -7.91 -18.53
C ILE A 12 11.97 -6.58 -17.79
N PRO A 13 10.89 -5.84 -17.55
CA PRO A 13 11.01 -4.57 -16.85
C PRO A 13 11.52 -4.81 -15.42
N PRO A 14 12.25 -3.84 -14.82
CA PRO A 14 12.89 -3.99 -13.52
C PRO A 14 11.99 -4.58 -12.41
N TRP A 15 10.73 -4.16 -12.34
CA TRP A 15 9.76 -4.58 -11.32
C TRP A 15 9.20 -6.00 -11.51
N GLU A 16 9.36 -6.60 -12.69
CA GLU A 16 8.95 -7.99 -12.98
C GLU A 16 10.11 -8.98 -12.85
N ASN A 17 11.32 -8.50 -12.55
CA ASN A 17 12.46 -9.39 -12.37
C ASN A 17 12.28 -10.26 -11.13
N PRO A 18 12.39 -11.60 -11.25
CA PRO A 18 12.15 -12.51 -10.13
C PRO A 18 13.11 -12.26 -8.97
N ILE A 19 14.36 -11.88 -9.25
CA ILE A 19 15.35 -11.53 -8.22
C ILE A 19 14.90 -10.30 -7.43
N PHE A 20 14.38 -9.28 -8.11
CA PHE A 20 13.84 -8.08 -7.46
C PHE A 20 12.66 -8.44 -6.55
N LEU A 21 11.72 -9.26 -7.04
CA LEU A 21 10.56 -9.70 -6.28
C LEU A 21 10.97 -10.52 -5.04
N ILE A 22 11.97 -11.39 -5.14
CA ILE A 22 12.49 -12.16 -4.00
C ILE A 22 13.07 -11.24 -2.94
N ILE A 23 13.93 -10.30 -3.34
CA ILE A 23 14.55 -9.33 -2.42
C ILE A 23 13.47 -8.51 -1.71
N MET A 24 12.49 -7.99 -2.45
CA MET A 24 11.38 -7.21 -1.90
C MET A 24 10.51 -8.03 -0.95
N THR A 25 10.27 -9.31 -1.26
CA THR A 25 9.50 -10.21 -0.39
C THR A 25 10.23 -10.45 0.93
N ILE A 26 11.54 -10.71 0.89
CA ILE A 26 12.37 -10.91 2.09
C ILE A 26 12.38 -9.63 2.94
N ILE A 27 12.64 -8.47 2.33
CA ILE A 27 12.70 -7.19 3.05
C ILE A 27 11.33 -6.85 3.64
N GLY A 28 10.24 -7.04 2.89
CA GLY A 28 8.89 -6.80 3.36
C GLY A 28 8.49 -7.71 4.53
N GLY A 29 8.82 -9.01 4.44
CA GLY A 29 8.59 -9.97 5.52
C GLY A 29 9.41 -9.64 6.76
N PHE A 30 10.70 -9.33 6.59
CA PHE A 30 11.59 -8.91 7.68
C PHE A 30 11.10 -7.65 8.37
N MET A 31 10.72 -6.62 7.60
CA MET A 31 10.20 -5.36 8.14
C MET A 31 8.95 -5.59 9.00
N ASN A 32 8.04 -6.47 8.55
CA ASN A 32 6.86 -6.83 9.31
C ASN A 32 7.21 -7.57 10.62
N ALA A 33 8.13 -8.54 10.58
CA ALA A 33 8.57 -9.25 11.78
C ALA A 33 9.27 -8.30 12.77
N TYR A 34 10.14 -7.43 12.28
CA TYR A 34 10.86 -6.44 13.08
C TYR A 34 9.90 -5.46 13.76
N THR A 35 8.96 -4.89 13.00
CA THR A 35 7.96 -3.96 13.55
C THR A 35 6.98 -4.64 14.50
N TYR A 36 6.63 -5.91 14.24
CA TYR A 36 5.82 -6.69 15.17
C TYR A 36 6.48 -6.78 16.55
N ILE A 37 7.76 -7.12 16.60
CA ILE A 37 8.49 -7.30 17.86
C ILE A 37 8.73 -5.95 18.55
N THR A 38 9.06 -4.91 17.79
CA THR A 38 9.52 -3.63 18.34
C THR A 38 8.42 -2.59 18.55
N ARG A 39 7.24 -2.75 17.94
CA ARG A 39 6.22 -1.70 17.82
C ARG A 39 4.84 -2.18 18.25
N ASN A 40 4.72 -2.69 19.47
CA ASN A 40 3.45 -3.15 20.07
C ASN A 40 2.63 -4.04 19.12
N GLU A 41 3.33 -4.94 18.41
CA GLU A 41 2.74 -5.89 17.49
C GLU A 41 2.03 -5.28 16.27
N ILE A 42 2.39 -4.06 15.88
CA ILE A 42 1.95 -3.39 14.64
C ILE A 42 2.80 -3.87 13.47
N LEU A 43 2.17 -4.25 12.36
CA LEU A 43 2.86 -4.68 11.15
C LEU A 43 3.04 -3.49 10.19
N ALA A 44 4.26 -3.24 9.72
CA ALA A 44 4.57 -2.12 8.84
C ALA A 44 3.73 -2.08 7.56
N ASN A 45 3.64 -3.21 6.85
CA ASN A 45 3.07 -3.26 5.50
C ASN A 45 1.76 -4.08 5.40
N MET A 46 1.28 -4.67 6.50
CA MET A 46 0.04 -5.49 6.51
C MET A 46 -1.14 -4.73 7.10
N HIS A 47 -1.72 -3.82 6.32
CA HIS A 47 -2.84 -2.99 6.75
C HIS A 47 -4.08 -3.82 7.18
N THR A 48 -4.44 -4.85 6.41
CA THR A 48 -5.55 -5.77 6.76
C THR A 48 -5.30 -6.51 8.07
N ALA A 49 -4.05 -6.92 8.35
CA ALA A 49 -3.72 -7.59 9.60
C ALA A 49 -3.84 -6.63 10.80
N ASN A 50 -3.40 -5.37 10.65
CA ASN A 50 -3.57 -4.34 11.67
C ASN A 50 -5.05 -4.03 11.94
N MET A 51 -5.91 -4.03 10.90
CA MET A 51 -7.36 -3.91 11.05
C MET A 51 -7.98 -5.10 11.81
N SER A 52 -7.53 -6.34 11.54
CA SER A 52 -8.00 -7.51 12.29
C SER A 52 -7.62 -7.42 13.77
N LYS A 53 -6.38 -7.01 14.09
CA LYS A 53 -5.93 -6.78 15.46
C LYS A 53 -6.72 -5.70 16.18
N LEU A 54 -7.11 -4.63 15.50
CA LEU A 54 -8.03 -3.63 16.03
C LEU A 54 -9.34 -4.29 16.48
N GLY A 55 -9.98 -5.08 15.61
CA GLY A 55 -11.24 -5.76 15.91
C GLY A 55 -11.14 -6.70 17.10
N ILE A 56 -10.06 -7.49 17.18
CA ILE A 56 -9.80 -8.39 18.31
C ILE A 56 -9.63 -7.60 19.62
N ASN A 57 -8.84 -6.51 19.61
CA ASN A 57 -8.63 -5.70 20.82
C ASN A 57 -9.92 -4.98 21.28
N ILE A 58 -10.78 -4.55 20.34
CA ILE A 58 -12.10 -4.01 20.66
C ILE A 58 -12.98 -5.10 21.30
N ALA A 59 -13.01 -6.30 20.73
CA ALA A 59 -13.81 -7.41 21.26
C ALA A 59 -13.37 -7.85 22.66
N LEU A 60 -12.07 -7.77 22.96
CA LEU A 60 -11.51 -8.07 24.28
C LEU A 60 -11.61 -6.89 25.28
N GLY A 61 -12.16 -5.74 24.88
CA GLY A 61 -12.29 -4.55 25.73
C GLY A 61 -10.97 -3.81 26.00
N ASN A 62 -9.93 -4.07 25.21
CA ASN A 62 -8.57 -3.55 25.41
C ASN A 62 -8.34 -2.26 24.60
N TRP A 63 -9.04 -1.20 25.00
CA TRP A 63 -9.16 0.07 24.26
C TRP A 63 -7.84 0.80 24.01
N LYS A 64 -6.86 0.69 24.93
CA LYS A 64 -5.55 1.34 24.77
C LYS A 64 -4.78 0.81 23.55
N ASN A 65 -4.78 -0.50 23.35
CA ASN A 65 -4.14 -1.10 22.19
C ASN A 65 -4.96 -0.88 20.92
N ALA A 66 -6.30 -0.90 21.02
CA ALA A 66 -7.17 -0.60 19.88
C ALA A 66 -6.90 0.79 19.29
N LEU A 67 -6.73 1.83 20.11
CA LEU A 67 -6.45 3.19 19.62
C LEU A 67 -5.14 3.27 18.80
N ASN A 68 -4.11 2.51 19.17
CA ASN A 68 -2.86 2.46 18.42
C ASN A 68 -3.03 1.91 16.99
N PHE A 69 -3.94 0.96 16.78
CA PHE A 69 -4.26 0.45 15.45
C PHE A 69 -5.24 1.36 14.68
N PHE A 70 -6.03 2.16 15.39
CA PHE A 70 -7.05 3.01 14.80
C PHE A 70 -6.49 4.27 14.11
N ILE A 71 -5.46 4.90 14.71
CA ILE A 71 -4.79 6.09 14.18
C ILE A 71 -4.30 5.90 12.73
N PRO A 72 -3.53 4.85 12.39
CA PRO A 72 -3.04 4.66 11.02
C PRO A 72 -4.17 4.37 10.01
N ILE A 73 -5.25 3.72 10.43
CA ILE A 73 -6.42 3.46 9.55
C ILE A 73 -7.10 4.77 9.18
N ILE A 74 -7.37 5.63 10.16
CA ILE A 74 -7.97 6.95 9.89
C ILE A 74 -7.03 7.80 9.04
N ALA A 75 -5.73 7.81 9.33
CA ALA A 75 -4.75 8.54 8.53
C ALA A 75 -4.77 8.09 7.06
N CYS A 76 -4.91 6.78 6.80
CA CYS A 76 -5.03 6.24 5.44
C CYS A 76 -6.31 6.69 4.74
N VAL A 77 -7.47 6.60 5.41
CA VAL A 77 -8.76 7.04 4.87
C VAL A 77 -8.75 8.54 4.56
N LEU A 78 -8.22 9.35 5.48
CA LEU A 78 -8.09 10.79 5.28
C LEU A 78 -7.14 11.11 4.11
N GLY A 79 -6.02 10.40 4.00
CA GLY A 79 -5.09 10.55 2.88
C GLY A 79 -5.73 10.21 1.53
N ALA A 80 -6.51 9.13 1.46
CA ALA A 80 -7.25 8.76 0.25
C ALA A 80 -8.30 9.80 -0.12
N ALA A 81 -9.10 10.27 0.85
CA ALA A 81 -10.08 11.33 0.63
C ALA A 81 -9.43 12.65 0.18
N PHE A 82 -8.28 12.99 0.76
CA PHE A 82 -7.50 14.15 0.37
C PHE A 82 -6.95 14.03 -1.06
N SER A 83 -6.44 12.85 -1.44
CA SER A 83 -5.97 12.58 -2.80
C SER A 83 -7.10 12.78 -3.83
N GLU A 84 -8.29 12.27 -3.55
CA GLU A 84 -9.47 12.46 -4.40
C GLU A 84 -9.88 13.94 -4.48
N TYR A 85 -9.82 14.66 -3.36
CA TYR A 85 -10.10 16.08 -3.32
C TYR A 85 -9.12 16.90 -4.18
N VAL A 86 -7.82 16.59 -4.12
CA VAL A 86 -6.80 17.24 -4.97
C VAL A 86 -7.04 16.91 -6.44
N ALA A 87 -7.33 15.65 -6.78
CA ALA A 87 -7.63 15.25 -8.15
C ALA A 87 -8.88 15.98 -8.68
N TYR A 88 -9.91 16.12 -7.86
CA TYR A 88 -11.11 16.89 -8.18
C TYR A 88 -10.79 18.37 -8.45
N LEU A 89 -9.95 19.00 -7.63
CA LEU A 89 -9.53 20.39 -7.84
C LEU A 89 -8.80 20.57 -9.18
N ILE A 90 -7.87 19.68 -9.51
CA ILE A 90 -7.12 19.73 -10.78
C ILE A 90 -8.07 19.57 -11.97
N LYS A 91 -8.99 18.59 -11.90
CA LYS A 91 -9.98 18.36 -12.96
C LYS A 91 -10.92 19.55 -13.13
N LYS A 92 -11.36 20.16 -12.03
CA LYS A 92 -12.21 21.36 -12.05
C LYS A 92 -11.51 22.55 -12.69
N VAL A 93 -10.22 22.75 -12.40
CA VAL A 93 -9.40 23.82 -13.02
C VAL A 93 -9.26 23.58 -14.53
N SER A 94 -8.94 22.35 -14.96
CA SER A 94 -8.80 22.01 -16.38
C SER A 94 -10.10 22.17 -17.18
N ILE A 95 -11.26 21.86 -16.58
CA ILE A 95 -12.56 22.06 -17.25
C ILE A 95 -12.91 23.56 -17.36
N LYS A 96 -12.52 24.37 -16.38
CA LYS A 96 -12.80 25.81 -16.41
C LYS A 96 -12.05 26.53 -17.55
N GLU A 97 -10.81 26.16 -17.83
CA GLU A 97 -10.04 26.75 -18.95
C GLU A 97 -10.61 26.42 -20.34
N ILE A 98 -11.36 25.32 -20.48
CA ILE A 98 -11.95 24.89 -21.77
C ILE A 98 -13.29 25.62 -22.02
N GLY A 99 -14.01 26.00 -20.97
CA GLY A 99 -15.29 26.72 -21.09
C GLY A 99 -15.18 28.24 -21.27
N GLU A 100 -13.97 28.80 -21.16
CA GLU A 100 -13.68 30.24 -21.29
C GLU A 100 -12.99 30.60 -22.63
N LYS A 101 -12.70 29.61 -23.48
CA LYS A 101 -12.27 29.77 -24.88
C LYS A 101 -13.42 29.53 -25.84
#